data_AF-A0A958L5N0-F1
#
_entry.id   AF-A0A958L5N0-F1
#
_cell.length_a   1.000
_cell.length_b   1.000
_cell.length_c   1.000
_cell.angle_alpha   90.00
_cell.angle_beta   90.00
_cell.angle_gamma   90.00
#
_symmetry.space_group_name_H-M   'P 1'
#
loop_
_entity.id
_entity.type
_entity.pdbx_description
1 polymer ?
#
loop_
_entity_poly.entity_id
_entity_poly.type
_entity_poly.pdbx_seq_one_letter_code
_entity_poly.pdbx_strand_id
1 'polypeptide(L)'
;IGVAMEGMFGFRQLYSVPLLAAFLGAYVTFGGQTAVIFTDLFQGIMLYIAGGIAILAGIYALGGLTEWWEWLPLTHRLPFVHLTDNPKFNTAGLFWGEALAGSIAYTFMNQGFIMRYLTIKSVDEGRKAGFFNVLVTLPLAAVIVGAVGWIGKSLVVKQMATGGALQGYNFVEIHNTFHTFIIVCWETVHQIPWIFGFIIAALMAALMSTIDTLINACAAIGIYDLYKPLYKPEASDEHYLKAARIASIITTLIGTLLVIWFNQQQGSLMSIHYKGIMIIIPAIVTTIFLGAFWRKFTPIAACVSMILGSIITVLTVWYPSVIDGLAWFVSGPENGVYIYLRALFGMGVTAVIGIVTSFFTQPKKDEDIVGLTIDTLNESMKIYKGGEPNFEVGEKIKSMKIAIDNQLALDVIQLSPHSMQRLKAKDGDMIYFADSRWYLGGLRSEHVKAYVNQQLKDDEVLMSEKTREEAYMLEGRTVDVEKIF
;
A
#
# COMPACT_ATOMS: atom_id res chain seq x y z
N ILE A 1 -3.83 17.51 -0.44
CA ILE A 1 -4.46 18.14 -1.63
C ILE A 1 -4.77 19.62 -1.42
N GLY A 2 -5.53 20.01 -0.39
CA GLY A 2 -5.92 21.41 -0.18
C GLY A 2 -4.76 22.42 -0.22
N VAL A 3 -3.69 22.15 0.54
CA VAL A 3 -2.47 22.99 0.53
C VAL A 3 -1.86 23.13 -0.86
N ALA A 4 -1.82 22.06 -1.64
CA ALA A 4 -1.30 22.10 -3.01
C ALA A 4 -2.20 22.92 -3.93
N MET A 5 -3.53 22.73 -3.85
CA MET A 5 -4.51 23.52 -4.62
C MET A 5 -4.44 25.02 -4.31
N GLU A 6 -4.31 25.37 -3.03
CA GLU A 6 -4.18 26.78 -2.62
C GLU A 6 -2.82 27.36 -3.05
N GLY A 7 -1.73 26.62 -2.87
CA GLY A 7 -0.39 27.06 -3.27
C GLY A 7 -0.21 27.20 -4.78
N MET A 8 -0.86 26.36 -5.59
CA MET A 8 -0.69 26.32 -7.04
C MET A 8 -1.68 27.22 -7.79
N PHE A 9 -2.93 27.27 -7.33
CA PHE A 9 -4.02 27.96 -8.04
C PHE A 9 -4.64 29.11 -7.25
N GLY A 10 -4.20 29.34 -6.00
CA GLY A 10 -4.84 30.30 -5.10
C GLY A 10 -6.23 29.87 -4.62
N PHE A 11 -6.65 28.63 -4.90
CA PHE A 11 -7.98 28.15 -4.53
C PHE A 11 -8.03 27.75 -3.06
N ARG A 12 -8.66 28.61 -2.24
CA ARG A 12 -8.69 28.48 -0.78
C ARG A 12 -9.13 27.08 -0.34
N GLN A 13 -8.43 26.53 0.66
CA GLN A 13 -8.70 25.19 1.20
C GLN A 13 -10.14 24.96 1.64
N LEU A 14 -10.80 26.00 2.15
CA LEU A 14 -12.20 25.96 2.58
C LEU A 14 -13.16 25.49 1.47
N TYR A 15 -12.85 25.78 0.21
CA TYR A 15 -13.67 25.41 -0.94
C TYR A 15 -13.10 24.22 -1.71
N SER A 16 -11.77 24.17 -1.84
CA SER A 16 -11.11 23.11 -2.60
C SER A 16 -11.29 21.73 -1.97
N VAL A 17 -11.18 21.63 -0.64
CA VAL A 17 -11.27 20.34 0.05
C VAL A 17 -12.67 19.73 -0.03
N PRO A 18 -13.77 20.43 0.31
CA PRO A 18 -15.11 19.83 0.22
C PRO A 18 -15.49 19.44 -1.22
N LEU A 19 -15.12 20.25 -2.21
CA LEU A 19 -15.38 19.94 -3.62
C LEU A 19 -14.70 18.64 -4.06
N LEU A 20 -13.41 18.51 -3.73
CA LEU A 20 -12.62 17.33 -4.07
C LEU A 20 -13.07 16.10 -3.28
N ALA A 21 -13.38 16.26 -1.99
CA ALA A 21 -13.92 15.18 -1.18
C ALA A 21 -15.26 14.68 -1.70
N ALA A 22 -16.14 15.56 -2.18
CA ALA A 22 -17.40 15.17 -2.81
C ALA A 22 -17.18 14.34 -4.09
N PHE A 23 -16.24 14.76 -4.94
CA PHE A 23 -15.88 14.02 -6.16
C PHE A 23 -15.27 12.65 -5.83
N LEU A 24 -14.28 12.63 -4.93
CA LEU A 24 -13.60 11.41 -4.46
C LEU A 24 -14.58 10.43 -3.81
N GLY A 25 -15.35 10.93 -2.84
CA GLY A 25 -16.35 10.14 -2.13
C GLY A 25 -17.38 9.53 -3.07
N ALA A 26 -17.83 10.27 -4.09
CA ALA A 26 -18.80 9.77 -5.05
C ALA A 26 -18.26 8.56 -5.83
N TYR A 27 -17.11 8.68 -6.50
CA TYR A 27 -16.63 7.56 -7.34
C TYR A 27 -16.18 6.36 -6.50
N VAL A 28 -15.63 6.57 -5.30
CA VAL A 28 -15.23 5.46 -4.41
C VAL A 28 -16.46 4.73 -3.90
N THR A 29 -17.50 5.47 -3.53
CA THR A 29 -18.76 4.89 -3.04
C THR A 29 -19.42 4.01 -4.11
N PHE A 30 -19.45 4.43 -5.37
CA PHE A 30 -20.09 3.63 -6.41
C PHE A 30 -19.18 2.58 -7.03
N GLY A 31 -17.90 2.90 -7.22
CA GLY A 31 -16.93 2.09 -7.94
C GLY A 31 -16.18 1.05 -7.09
N GLY A 32 -16.08 1.27 -5.77
CA GLY A 32 -15.41 0.37 -4.84
C GLY A 32 -13.95 0.09 -5.20
N GLN A 33 -13.43 -1.04 -4.72
CA GLN A 33 -12.03 -1.45 -4.92
C GLN A 33 -11.65 -1.56 -6.40
N THR A 34 -12.56 -2.02 -7.26
CA THR A 34 -12.31 -2.15 -8.70
C THR A 34 -11.98 -0.80 -9.35
N ALA A 35 -12.79 0.23 -9.08
CA ALA A 35 -12.54 1.56 -9.63
C ALA A 35 -11.20 2.12 -9.14
N VAL A 36 -10.90 1.96 -7.84
CA VAL A 36 -9.64 2.40 -7.23
C VAL A 36 -8.44 1.77 -7.92
N ILE A 37 -8.45 0.45 -8.16
CA ILE A 37 -7.33 -0.24 -8.84
C ILE A 37 -7.08 0.32 -10.25
N PHE A 38 -8.14 0.55 -11.03
CA PHE A 38 -8.00 1.07 -12.40
C PHE A 38 -7.54 2.54 -12.42
N THR A 39 -8.07 3.37 -11.54
CA THR A 39 -7.61 4.77 -11.43
C THR A 39 -6.17 4.81 -10.98
N ASP A 40 -5.79 4.05 -9.96
CA ASP A 40 -4.43 4.02 -9.42
C ASP A 40 -3.39 3.60 -10.46
N LEU A 41 -3.71 2.59 -11.29
CA LEU A 41 -2.81 2.15 -12.35
C LEU A 41 -2.49 3.29 -13.33
N PHE A 42 -3.54 3.97 -13.81
CA PHE A 42 -3.38 5.09 -14.73
C PHE A 42 -2.64 6.26 -14.08
N GLN A 43 -3.00 6.60 -12.84
CA GLN A 43 -2.39 7.69 -12.08
C GLN A 43 -0.92 7.43 -11.75
N GLY A 44 -0.56 6.18 -11.42
CA GLY A 44 0.82 5.77 -11.19
C GLY A 44 1.69 5.91 -12.45
N ILE A 45 1.17 5.49 -13.61
CA ILE A 45 1.87 5.67 -14.90
C ILE A 45 2.05 7.16 -15.21
N MET A 46 0.99 7.97 -15.03
CA MET A 46 1.08 9.42 -15.20
C MET A 46 2.15 10.05 -14.30
N LEU A 47 2.22 9.63 -13.03
CA LEU A 47 3.19 10.15 -12.08
C LEU A 47 4.62 9.81 -12.49
N TYR A 48 4.87 8.60 -13.00
CA TYR A 48 6.19 8.23 -13.50
C TYR A 48 6.61 9.07 -14.71
N ILE A 49 5.70 9.30 -15.65
CA ILE A 49 5.95 10.16 -16.80
C ILE A 49 6.22 11.60 -16.35
N ALA A 50 5.37 12.15 -15.46
CA ALA A 50 5.52 13.50 -14.93
C ALA A 50 6.86 13.69 -14.19
N GLY A 51 7.25 12.72 -13.35
CA GLY A 51 8.53 12.71 -12.66
C GLY A 51 9.72 12.61 -13.61
N GLY A 52 9.64 11.76 -14.63
CA GLY A 52 10.66 11.66 -15.67
C GLY A 52 10.84 12.97 -16.45
N ILE A 53 9.74 13.62 -16.82
CA ILE A 53 9.78 14.95 -17.46
C ILE A 53 10.43 15.98 -16.54
N ALA A 54 10.06 16.01 -15.25
CA ALA A 54 10.65 16.92 -14.28
C ALA A 54 12.17 16.74 -14.15
N ILE A 55 12.63 15.48 -14.12
CA ILE A 55 14.05 15.15 -14.06
C ILE A 55 14.79 15.64 -15.30
N LEU A 56 14.29 15.30 -16.49
CA LEU A 56 14.93 15.67 -17.76
C LEU A 56 14.96 17.19 -17.95
N ALA A 57 13.87 17.88 -17.64
CA ALA A 57 13.80 19.33 -17.72
C ALA A 57 14.75 20.02 -16.73
N GLY A 58 14.83 19.51 -15.50
CA GLY A 58 15.75 20.03 -14.48
C GLY A 58 17.23 19.85 -14.84
N ILE A 59 17.59 18.68 -15.37
CA ILE A 59 18.94 18.42 -15.88
C ILE A 59 19.28 19.35 -17.06
N TYR A 60 18.32 19.55 -17.98
CA TYR A 60 18.50 20.47 -19.10
C TYR A 60 18.70 21.92 -18.60
N ALA A 61 17.91 22.36 -17.62
CA ALA A 61 18.05 23.68 -17.01
C ALA A 61 19.40 23.90 -16.32
N LEU A 62 20.01 22.83 -15.80
CA LEU A 62 21.35 22.86 -15.22
C LEU A 62 22.47 22.89 -16.27
N GLY A 63 22.17 22.64 -17.55
CA GLY A 63 23.17 22.54 -18.62
C GLY A 63 23.67 21.12 -18.91
N GLY A 64 23.01 20.09 -18.36
CA GLY A 64 23.30 18.68 -18.62
C GLY A 64 23.59 17.86 -17.37
N LEU A 65 23.80 16.56 -17.57
CA LEU A 65 24.02 15.58 -16.49
C LEU A 65 25.28 15.87 -15.67
N THR A 66 26.37 16.24 -16.34
CA THR A 66 27.65 16.55 -15.70
C THR A 66 27.51 17.74 -14.76
N GLU A 67 26.94 18.84 -15.27
CA GLU A 67 26.65 20.05 -14.49
C GLU A 67 25.76 19.72 -13.29
N TRP A 68 24.67 18.97 -13.49
CA TRP A 68 23.79 18.59 -12.39
C TRP A 68 24.55 17.87 -11.27
N TRP A 69 25.37 16.89 -11.63
CA TRP A 69 26.14 16.13 -10.66
C TRP A 69 27.18 17.01 -9.96
N GLU A 70 27.91 17.87 -10.69
CA GLU A 70 28.95 18.75 -10.14
C GLU A 70 28.42 19.81 -9.18
N TRP A 71 27.23 20.36 -9.44
CA TRP A 71 26.59 21.34 -8.58
C TRP A 71 25.87 20.74 -7.36
N LEU A 72 25.63 19.42 -7.35
CA LEU A 72 25.02 18.75 -6.19
C LEU A 72 26.05 18.70 -5.05
N PRO A 73 25.78 19.20 -3.83
CA PRO A 73 26.77 19.16 -2.76
C PRO A 73 27.21 17.73 -2.43
N LEU A 74 28.49 17.54 -2.03
CA LEU A 74 29.04 16.21 -1.70
C LEU A 74 28.21 15.48 -0.63
N THR A 75 27.67 16.21 0.35
CA THR A 75 26.80 15.68 1.40
C THR A 75 25.51 15.05 0.88
N HIS A 76 25.09 15.37 -0.34
CA HIS A 76 23.89 14.82 -0.97
C HIS A 76 24.22 13.66 -1.94
N ARG A 77 25.51 13.46 -2.27
CA ARG A 77 25.98 12.38 -3.15
C ARG A 77 26.36 11.11 -2.39
N LEU A 78 26.73 11.25 -1.11
CA LEU A 78 27.20 10.15 -0.29
C LEU A 78 26.01 9.51 0.47
N PRO A 79 25.98 8.17 0.61
CA PRO A 79 24.99 7.51 1.44
C PRO A 79 25.25 7.79 2.93
N PHE A 80 24.19 7.76 3.73
CA PHE A 80 24.25 7.85 5.21
C PHE A 80 24.91 9.12 5.77
N VAL A 81 24.97 10.21 5.00
CA VAL A 81 25.42 11.52 5.49
C VAL A 81 24.41 12.03 6.51
N HIS A 82 24.90 12.49 7.66
CA HIS A 82 24.09 12.80 8.85
C HIS A 82 23.42 11.57 9.47
N LEU A 83 24.23 10.53 9.75
CA LEU A 83 23.77 9.30 10.38
C LEU A 83 23.04 9.56 11.70
N THR A 84 23.57 10.47 12.54
CA THR A 84 23.02 10.86 13.84
C THR A 84 22.98 12.38 14.08
N ASP A 85 23.59 13.16 13.21
CA ASP A 85 23.97 14.55 13.49
C ASP A 85 22.79 15.53 13.54
N ASN A 86 21.65 15.16 12.95
CA ASN A 86 20.45 15.99 12.93
C ASN A 86 19.28 15.31 13.66
N PRO A 87 18.88 15.78 14.85
CA PRO A 87 17.82 15.17 15.65
C PRO A 87 16.44 15.20 14.96
N LYS A 88 16.21 16.12 14.01
CA LYS A 88 14.96 16.19 13.24
C LYS A 88 14.96 15.27 12.02
N PHE A 89 16.12 15.00 11.43
CA PHE A 89 16.23 14.26 10.18
C PHE A 89 17.62 13.65 10.04
N ASN A 90 17.81 12.47 10.60
CA ASN A 90 19.04 11.68 10.49
C ASN A 90 18.73 10.29 9.93
N THR A 91 19.75 9.65 9.34
CA THR A 91 19.54 8.39 8.64
C THR A 91 19.19 7.24 9.58
N ALA A 92 19.76 7.20 10.79
CA ALA A 92 19.44 6.16 11.78
C ALA A 92 17.96 6.20 12.20
N GLY A 93 17.44 7.39 12.45
CA GLY A 93 16.03 7.63 12.78
C GLY A 93 15.09 7.22 11.65
N LEU A 94 15.40 7.63 10.42
CA LEU A 94 14.63 7.21 9.24
C LEU A 94 14.62 5.69 9.08
N PHE A 95 15.74 5.01 9.35
CA PHE A 95 15.80 3.56 9.28
C PHE A 95 14.85 2.90 10.30
N TRP A 96 14.94 3.25 11.58
CA TRP A 96 14.10 2.61 12.60
C TRP A 96 12.63 2.99 12.51
N GLY A 97 12.34 4.26 12.19
CA GLY A 97 10.98 4.78 12.08
C GLY A 97 10.30 4.38 10.77
N GLU A 98 10.86 4.75 9.63
CA GLU A 98 10.22 4.56 8.32
C GLU A 98 10.56 3.20 7.72
N ALA A 99 11.86 2.86 7.65
CA ALA A 99 12.29 1.64 6.96
C ALA A 99 11.86 0.37 7.72
N LEU A 100 11.90 0.37 9.06
CA LEU A 100 11.44 -0.76 9.86
C LEU A 100 9.98 -0.64 10.26
N ALA A 101 9.63 0.26 11.19
CA ALA A 101 8.26 0.33 11.72
C ALA A 101 7.24 0.71 10.63
N GLY A 102 7.54 1.73 9.83
CA GLY A 102 6.68 2.19 8.73
C GLY A 102 6.45 1.14 7.66
N SER A 103 7.51 0.43 7.22
CA SER A 103 7.36 -0.60 6.18
C SER A 103 6.59 -1.82 6.69
N ILE A 104 6.85 -2.30 7.92
CA ILE A 104 6.07 -3.41 8.48
C ILE A 104 4.60 -2.98 8.66
N ALA A 105 4.34 -1.77 9.15
CA ALA A 105 2.99 -1.22 9.24
C ALA A 105 2.29 -1.19 7.89
N TYR A 106 2.99 -0.69 6.86
CA TYR A 106 2.44 -0.58 5.53
C TYR A 106 2.13 -1.97 4.93
N THR A 107 2.98 -2.97 5.15
CA THR A 107 2.79 -4.31 4.57
C THR A 107 1.78 -5.17 5.34
N PHE A 108 1.80 -5.13 6.68
CA PHE A 108 1.03 -6.07 7.52
C PHE A 108 -0.23 -5.47 8.16
N MET A 109 -0.38 -4.14 8.18
CA MET A 109 -1.50 -3.46 8.86
C MET A 109 -2.32 -2.59 7.91
N ASN A 110 -1.74 -2.07 6.82
CA ASN A 110 -2.47 -1.20 5.91
C ASN A 110 -3.51 -1.99 5.12
N GLN A 111 -4.78 -1.84 5.49
CA GLN A 111 -5.88 -2.53 4.83
C GLN A 111 -6.00 -2.19 3.33
N GLY A 112 -5.68 -0.95 2.94
CA GLY A 112 -5.65 -0.55 1.52
C GLY A 112 -4.61 -1.32 0.71
N PHE A 113 -3.49 -1.71 1.34
CA PHE A 113 -2.50 -2.58 0.72
C PHE A 113 -2.95 -4.04 0.71
N ILE A 114 -3.46 -4.55 1.84
CA ILE A 114 -3.94 -5.94 1.98
C ILE A 114 -5.07 -6.25 0.99
N MET A 115 -6.05 -5.36 0.84
CA MET A 115 -7.16 -5.54 -0.10
C MET A 115 -6.68 -5.73 -1.54
N ARG A 116 -5.57 -5.10 -1.94
CA ARG A 116 -5.01 -5.33 -3.29
C ARG A 116 -4.50 -6.77 -3.44
N TYR A 117 -3.85 -7.33 -2.43
CA TYR A 117 -3.43 -8.74 -2.44
C TYR A 117 -4.61 -9.72 -2.40
N LEU A 118 -5.69 -9.37 -1.68
CA LEU A 118 -6.92 -10.17 -1.66
C LEU A 118 -7.63 -10.19 -3.02
N THR A 119 -7.38 -9.20 -3.89
CA THR A 119 -7.88 -9.18 -5.28
C THR A 119 -6.94 -9.84 -6.29
N ILE A 120 -5.77 -10.34 -5.87
CA ILE A 120 -4.84 -11.01 -6.77
C ILE A 120 -5.33 -12.43 -7.05
N LYS A 121 -5.16 -12.84 -8.30
CA LYS A 121 -5.59 -14.14 -8.80
C LYS A 121 -5.07 -15.36 -8.04
N SER A 122 -3.83 -15.33 -7.56
CA SER A 122 -3.20 -16.48 -6.94
C SER A 122 -2.02 -16.05 -6.09
N VAL A 123 -1.60 -16.93 -5.18
CA VAL A 123 -0.42 -16.69 -4.33
C VAL A 123 0.83 -16.48 -5.17
N ASP A 124 1.00 -17.23 -6.26
CA ASP A 124 2.16 -17.07 -7.15
C ASP A 124 2.21 -15.67 -7.77
N GLU A 125 1.06 -15.13 -8.14
CA GLU A 125 1.02 -13.80 -8.75
C GLU A 125 1.01 -12.68 -7.73
N GLY A 126 0.61 -12.99 -6.49
CA GLY A 126 0.93 -12.17 -5.33
C GLY A 126 2.44 -12.06 -5.14
N ARG A 127 3.18 -13.17 -5.26
CA ARG A 127 4.66 -13.17 -5.17
C ARG A 127 5.29 -12.37 -6.32
N LYS A 128 4.83 -12.56 -7.57
CA LYS A 128 5.31 -11.78 -8.72
C LYS A 128 5.04 -10.29 -8.54
N ALA A 129 3.83 -9.92 -8.12
CA ALA A 129 3.46 -8.53 -7.85
C ALA A 129 4.31 -7.93 -6.73
N GLY A 130 4.51 -8.66 -5.63
CA GLY A 130 5.37 -8.24 -4.53
C GLY A 130 6.83 -8.05 -4.97
N PHE A 131 7.38 -9.00 -5.74
CA PHE A 131 8.73 -8.92 -6.29
C PHE A 131 8.91 -7.72 -7.22
N PHE A 132 7.97 -7.54 -8.16
CA PHE A 132 7.97 -6.38 -9.06
C PHE A 132 7.85 -5.07 -8.29
N ASN A 133 7.03 -5.04 -7.23
CA ASN A 133 6.88 -3.85 -6.41
C ASN A 133 8.18 -3.49 -5.68
N VAL A 134 8.83 -4.47 -5.04
CA VAL A 134 10.06 -4.26 -4.26
C VAL A 134 11.26 -3.92 -5.13
N LEU A 135 11.41 -4.56 -6.30
CA LEU A 135 12.59 -4.38 -7.14
C LEU A 135 12.45 -3.32 -8.22
N VAL A 136 11.23 -2.97 -8.64
CA VAL A 136 11.00 -2.05 -9.75
C VAL A 136 10.27 -0.79 -9.29
N THR A 137 9.04 -0.91 -8.77
CA THR A 137 8.21 0.28 -8.51
C THR A 137 8.76 1.12 -7.35
N LEU A 138 9.13 0.50 -6.22
CA LEU A 138 9.64 1.23 -5.06
C LEU A 138 10.97 1.94 -5.35
N PRO A 139 11.99 1.29 -5.95
CA PRO A 139 13.22 1.98 -6.33
C PRO A 139 12.98 3.08 -7.37
N LEU A 140 12.13 2.83 -8.38
CA LEU A 140 11.81 3.83 -9.39
C LEU A 140 11.13 5.05 -8.79
N ALA A 141 10.15 4.85 -7.90
CA ALA A 141 9.48 5.92 -7.17
C ALA A 141 10.48 6.71 -6.30
N ALA A 142 11.37 6.01 -5.58
CA ALA A 142 12.41 6.64 -4.77
C ALA A 142 13.38 7.48 -5.61
N VAL A 143 13.80 6.99 -6.78
CA VAL A 143 14.63 7.75 -7.74
C VAL A 143 13.88 8.97 -8.22
N ILE A 144 12.61 8.84 -8.62
CA ILE A 144 11.83 9.96 -9.15
C ILE A 144 11.66 11.07 -8.12
N VAL A 145 11.23 10.73 -6.92
CA VAL A 145 10.99 11.71 -5.85
C VAL A 145 12.32 12.30 -5.35
N GLY A 146 13.34 11.47 -5.14
CA GLY A 146 14.65 11.89 -4.66
C GLY A 146 15.41 12.76 -5.66
N ALA A 147 15.42 12.38 -6.94
CA ALA A 147 16.17 13.09 -7.98
C ALA A 147 15.65 14.51 -8.20
N VAL A 148 14.33 14.75 -8.15
CA VAL A 148 13.79 16.11 -8.26
C VAL A 148 14.24 16.98 -7.08
N GLY A 149 14.35 16.42 -5.87
CA GLY A 149 14.93 17.11 -4.71
C GLY A 149 16.40 17.47 -4.93
N TRP A 150 17.20 16.53 -5.45
CA TRP A 150 18.61 16.77 -5.78
C TRP A 150 18.78 17.82 -6.87
N ILE A 151 17.95 17.78 -7.92
CA ILE A 151 17.92 18.80 -8.97
C ILE A 151 17.60 20.17 -8.37
N GLY A 152 16.56 20.26 -7.53
CA GLY A 152 16.21 21.50 -6.85
C GLY A 152 17.38 22.05 -6.03
N LYS A 153 18.13 21.18 -5.35
CA LYS A 153 19.32 21.58 -4.60
C LYS A 153 20.45 22.08 -5.53
N SER A 154 20.75 21.37 -6.60
CA SER A 154 21.78 21.78 -7.58
C SER A 154 21.42 23.11 -8.24
N LEU A 155 20.15 23.34 -8.60
CA LEU A 155 19.67 24.60 -9.19
C LEU A 155 19.96 25.78 -8.27
N VAL A 156 19.58 25.67 -6.99
CA VAL A 156 19.80 26.72 -5.99
C VAL A 156 21.30 26.97 -5.77
N VAL A 157 22.11 25.92 -5.68
CA VAL A 157 23.57 26.05 -5.46
C VAL A 157 24.25 26.71 -6.66
N LYS A 158 23.93 26.28 -7.89
CA LYS A 158 24.48 26.87 -9.12
C LYS A 158 24.12 28.35 -9.22
N GLN A 159 22.84 28.69 -9.01
CA GLN A 159 22.32 30.05 -9.04
C GLN A 159 23.05 30.99 -8.06
N MET A 160 23.33 30.50 -6.85
CA MET A 160 24.10 31.25 -5.86
C MET A 160 25.55 31.47 -6.31
N ALA A 161 26.19 30.45 -6.92
CA ALA A 161 27.56 30.53 -7.38
C ALA A 161 27.72 31.43 -8.62
N THR A 162 26.73 31.46 -9.51
CA THR A 162 26.73 32.31 -10.72
C THR A 162 26.27 33.75 -10.44
N GLY A 163 25.89 34.07 -9.20
CA GLY A 163 25.51 35.42 -8.78
C GLY A 163 24.15 35.90 -9.33
N GLY A 164 23.27 34.98 -9.74
CA GLY A 164 22.00 35.34 -10.38
C GLY A 164 21.28 34.15 -10.99
N ALA A 165 20.09 34.40 -11.55
CA ALA A 165 19.23 33.40 -12.18
C ALA A 165 19.96 32.65 -13.32
N LEU A 166 19.58 31.39 -13.54
CA LEU A 166 20.12 30.58 -14.62
C LEU A 166 19.66 31.12 -15.99
N GLN A 167 20.47 30.92 -17.01
CA GLN A 167 20.16 31.42 -18.35
C GLN A 167 18.85 30.81 -18.87
N GLY A 168 17.86 31.66 -19.14
CA GLY A 168 16.54 31.24 -19.65
C GLY A 168 15.53 30.81 -18.56
N TYR A 169 15.87 30.97 -17.28
CA TYR A 169 15.02 30.62 -16.15
C TYR A 169 14.90 31.78 -15.16
N ASN A 170 13.80 31.83 -14.41
CA ASN A 170 13.71 32.80 -13.30
C ASN A 170 14.53 32.31 -12.11
N PHE A 171 14.64 33.17 -11.11
CA PHE A 171 15.34 32.87 -9.87
C PHE A 171 14.57 31.81 -9.08
N VAL A 172 15.18 30.64 -8.88
CA VAL A 172 14.58 29.50 -8.17
C VAL A 172 14.73 29.69 -6.67
N GLU A 173 13.61 29.85 -5.95
CA GLU A 173 13.58 29.97 -4.49
C GLU A 173 12.75 28.86 -3.86
N ILE A 174 13.38 28.07 -2.98
CA ILE A 174 12.71 27.02 -2.21
C ILE A 174 12.60 27.47 -0.76
N HIS A 175 11.53 28.22 -0.46
CA HIS A 175 11.18 28.63 0.91
C HIS A 175 10.61 27.47 1.74
N ASN A 176 9.89 26.58 1.06
CA ASN A 176 9.28 25.40 1.67
C ASN A 176 9.70 24.15 0.90
N THR A 177 10.43 23.26 1.56
CA THR A 177 10.88 21.99 0.97
C THR A 177 9.74 21.06 0.56
N PHE A 178 8.54 21.23 1.12
CA PHE A 178 7.35 20.48 0.67
C PHE A 178 6.88 20.89 -0.72
N HIS A 179 7.27 22.08 -1.19
CA HIS A 179 6.91 22.59 -2.52
C HIS A 179 8.02 22.37 -3.55
N THR A 180 9.15 21.74 -3.19
CA THR A 180 10.31 21.57 -4.06
C THR A 180 9.95 21.00 -5.43
N PHE A 181 9.14 19.94 -5.48
CA PHE A 181 8.73 19.34 -6.76
C PHE A 181 7.96 20.34 -7.65
N ILE A 182 7.01 21.07 -7.07
CA ILE A 182 6.20 22.05 -7.79
C ILE A 182 7.07 23.21 -8.27
N ILE A 183 7.97 23.72 -7.41
CA ILE A 183 8.85 24.84 -7.74
C ILE A 183 9.81 24.47 -8.87
N VAL A 184 10.43 23.28 -8.82
CA VAL A 184 11.30 22.81 -9.91
C VAL A 184 10.50 22.71 -11.21
N CYS A 185 9.35 22.05 -11.20
CA CYS A 185 8.52 21.91 -12.40
C CYS A 185 8.00 23.25 -12.93
N TRP A 186 7.62 24.17 -12.04
CA TRP A 186 7.22 25.52 -12.41
C TRP A 186 8.37 26.18 -13.14
N GLU A 187 9.53 26.35 -12.50
CA GLU A 187 10.62 27.09 -13.10
C GLU A 187 11.16 26.45 -14.38
N THR A 188 11.21 25.12 -14.46
CA THR A 188 11.84 24.45 -15.61
C THR A 188 10.88 24.12 -16.76
N VAL A 189 9.57 24.04 -16.53
CA VAL A 189 8.59 23.52 -17.51
C VAL A 189 7.38 24.43 -17.76
N HIS A 190 7.12 25.47 -16.94
CA HIS A 190 5.91 26.31 -17.09
C HIS A 190 5.74 26.94 -18.48
N GLN A 191 6.84 27.17 -19.20
CA GLN A 191 6.84 27.70 -20.57
C GLN A 191 6.15 26.77 -21.59
N ILE A 192 5.91 25.51 -21.25
CA ILE A 192 5.14 24.55 -22.05
C ILE A 192 3.85 24.19 -21.29
N PRO A 193 2.76 24.98 -21.47
CA PRO A 193 1.57 24.90 -20.62
C PRO A 193 0.93 23.51 -20.55
N TRP A 194 0.91 22.76 -21.65
CA TRP A 194 0.29 21.44 -21.71
C TRP A 194 1.08 20.38 -20.91
N ILE A 195 2.42 20.46 -20.93
CA ILE A 195 3.28 19.56 -20.15
C ILE A 195 3.18 19.92 -18.67
N PHE A 196 3.24 21.22 -18.35
CA PHE A 196 3.08 21.67 -16.98
C PHE A 196 1.71 21.28 -16.41
N GLY A 197 0.64 21.47 -17.19
CA GLY A 197 -0.72 21.03 -16.84
C GLY A 197 -0.81 19.53 -16.64
N PHE A 198 -0.14 18.72 -17.46
CA PHE A 198 -0.04 17.27 -17.27
C PHE A 198 0.66 16.90 -15.95
N ILE A 199 1.79 17.54 -15.62
CA ILE A 199 2.51 17.30 -14.35
C ILE A 199 1.62 17.63 -13.16
N ILE A 200 0.91 18.75 -13.22
CA ILE A 200 -0.02 19.15 -12.16
C ILE A 200 -1.19 18.16 -12.05
N ALA A 201 -1.76 17.72 -13.17
CA ALA A 201 -2.79 16.69 -13.17
C ALA A 201 -2.28 15.38 -12.55
N ALA A 202 -1.08 14.92 -12.91
CA ALA A 202 -0.46 13.72 -12.35
C ALA A 202 -0.21 13.84 -10.84
N LEU A 203 0.27 15.00 -10.37
CA LEU A 203 0.45 15.27 -8.94
C LEU A 203 -0.89 15.25 -8.18
N MET A 204 -1.94 15.86 -8.74
CA MET A 204 -3.27 15.84 -8.15
C MET A 204 -3.84 14.44 -8.10
N ALA A 205 -3.68 13.67 -9.18
CA ALA A 205 -4.16 12.31 -9.27
C ALA A 205 -3.44 11.38 -8.26
N ALA A 206 -2.12 11.53 -8.10
CA ALA A 206 -1.36 10.79 -7.09
C ALA A 206 -1.81 11.09 -5.64
N LEU A 207 -2.30 12.30 -5.36
CA LEU A 207 -2.87 12.59 -4.04
C LEU A 207 -4.27 11.98 -3.88
N MET A 208 -5.02 11.83 -4.97
CA MET A 208 -6.35 11.22 -4.95
C MET A 208 -6.28 9.70 -4.68
N SER A 209 -5.33 8.98 -5.29
CA SER A 209 -5.11 7.53 -5.10
C SER A 209 -4.80 7.08 -3.67
N THR A 210 -4.35 8.01 -2.83
CA THR A 210 -4.14 7.71 -1.40
C THR A 210 -5.45 7.86 -0.63
N ILE A 211 -6.23 8.89 -0.96
CA ILE A 211 -7.47 9.20 -0.24
C ILE A 211 -8.54 8.15 -0.54
N ASP A 212 -8.70 7.73 -1.80
CA ASP A 212 -9.68 6.72 -2.17
C ASP A 212 -9.38 5.35 -1.55
N THR A 213 -8.11 4.93 -1.54
CA THR A 213 -7.63 3.73 -0.88
C THR A 213 -7.98 3.75 0.61
N LEU A 214 -7.77 4.88 1.28
CA LEU A 214 -8.08 5.03 2.71
C LEU A 214 -9.59 5.07 2.99
N ILE A 215 -10.38 5.74 2.15
CA ILE A 215 -11.85 5.72 2.26
C ILE A 215 -12.37 4.30 2.12
N ASN A 216 -11.92 3.57 1.10
CA ASN A 216 -12.34 2.19 0.87
C ASN A 216 -11.88 1.26 2.01
N ALA A 217 -10.66 1.44 2.52
CA ALA A 217 -10.13 0.68 3.65
C ALA A 217 -10.96 0.90 4.94
N CYS A 218 -11.27 2.16 5.28
CA CYS A 218 -12.11 2.48 6.43
C CYS A 218 -13.52 1.90 6.28
N ALA A 219 -14.10 1.92 5.08
CA ALA A 219 -15.39 1.31 4.82
C ALA A 219 -15.34 -0.22 5.01
N ALA A 220 -14.30 -0.88 4.48
CA ALA A 220 -14.12 -2.32 4.64
C ALA A 220 -13.95 -2.71 6.13
N ILE A 221 -13.09 -2.02 6.88
CA ILE A 221 -12.89 -2.24 8.33
C ILE A 221 -14.21 -1.98 9.08
N GLY A 222 -14.87 -0.86 8.79
CA GLY A 222 -16.14 -0.51 9.42
C GLY A 222 -17.23 -1.56 9.22
N ILE A 223 -17.24 -2.24 8.07
CA ILE A 223 -18.22 -3.30 7.79
C ILE A 223 -17.78 -4.65 8.33
N TYR A 224 -16.60 -5.13 7.98
CA TYR A 224 -16.21 -6.52 8.26
C TYR A 224 -15.65 -6.71 9.68
N ASP A 225 -15.11 -5.67 10.30
CA ASP A 225 -14.50 -5.78 11.64
C ASP A 225 -15.45 -5.26 12.74
N LEU A 226 -16.35 -4.32 12.40
CA LEU A 226 -17.27 -3.71 13.37
C LEU A 226 -18.73 -4.08 13.10
N TYR A 227 -19.30 -3.69 11.95
CA TYR A 227 -20.74 -3.82 11.73
C TYR A 227 -21.23 -5.27 11.61
N LYS A 228 -20.55 -6.09 10.80
CA LYS A 228 -20.89 -7.49 10.60
C LYS A 228 -20.75 -8.28 11.91
N PRO A 229 -19.61 -8.26 12.62
CA PRO A 229 -19.45 -9.07 13.83
C PRO A 229 -20.30 -8.59 15.02
N LEU A 230 -20.46 -7.27 15.19
CA LEU A 230 -21.09 -6.72 16.42
C LEU A 230 -22.58 -6.43 16.28
N TYR A 231 -23.08 -6.16 15.07
CA TYR A 231 -24.45 -5.69 14.87
C TYR A 231 -25.29 -6.63 14.00
N LYS A 232 -24.78 -7.09 12.86
CA LYS A 232 -25.55 -7.94 11.94
C LYS A 232 -24.67 -8.99 11.25
N PRO A 233 -24.44 -10.17 11.87
CA PRO A 233 -23.53 -11.20 11.35
C PRO A 233 -24.03 -11.96 10.12
N GLU A 234 -25.35 -12.13 10.00
CA GLU A 234 -26.02 -12.96 9.00
C GLU A 234 -26.84 -12.10 8.02
N ALA A 235 -26.22 -11.08 7.41
CA ALA A 235 -26.84 -10.30 6.34
C ALA A 235 -26.39 -10.80 4.96
N SER A 236 -27.15 -10.47 3.91
CA SER A 236 -26.73 -10.76 2.53
C SER A 236 -25.56 -9.86 2.11
N ASP A 237 -24.79 -10.29 1.11
CA ASP A 237 -23.71 -9.48 0.54
C ASP A 237 -24.21 -8.17 -0.06
N GLU A 238 -25.42 -8.14 -0.62
CA GLU A 238 -26.06 -6.91 -1.08
C GLU A 238 -26.28 -5.91 0.08
N HIS A 239 -26.66 -6.40 1.27
CA HIS A 239 -26.79 -5.57 2.47
C HIS A 239 -25.43 -5.02 2.88
N TYR A 240 -24.39 -5.86 2.95
CA TYR A 240 -23.05 -5.40 3.32
C TYR A 240 -22.47 -4.42 2.30
N LEU A 241 -22.75 -4.61 1.01
CA LEU A 241 -22.34 -3.66 -0.02
C LEU A 241 -23.02 -2.30 0.18
N LYS A 242 -24.33 -2.26 0.44
CA LYS A 242 -25.05 -1.00 0.74
C LYS A 242 -24.51 -0.34 2.01
N ALA A 243 -24.24 -1.13 3.06
CA ALA A 243 -23.66 -0.64 4.30
C ALA A 243 -22.25 -0.07 4.08
N ALA A 244 -21.40 -0.74 3.28
CA ALA A 244 -20.05 -0.28 2.94
C ALA A 244 -20.09 1.06 2.19
N ARG A 245 -21.04 1.24 1.27
CA ARG A 245 -21.26 2.52 0.58
C ARG A 245 -21.58 3.66 1.54
N ILE A 246 -22.44 3.41 2.53
CA ILE A 246 -22.77 4.38 3.57
C ILE A 246 -21.52 4.66 4.44
N ALA A 247 -20.75 3.63 4.80
CA ALA A 247 -19.52 3.79 5.56
C ALA A 247 -18.47 4.63 4.80
N SER A 248 -18.35 4.49 3.48
CA SER A 248 -17.50 5.33 2.64
C SER A 248 -17.92 6.80 2.66
N ILE A 249 -19.23 7.09 2.58
CA ILE A 249 -19.76 8.45 2.69
C ILE A 249 -19.44 9.04 4.07
N ILE A 250 -19.72 8.29 5.15
CA ILE A 250 -19.43 8.73 6.52
C ILE A 250 -17.93 9.01 6.70
N THR A 251 -17.07 8.11 6.21
CA THR A 251 -15.61 8.28 6.27
C THR A 251 -15.18 9.56 5.54
N THR A 252 -15.72 9.80 4.34
CA THR A 252 -15.42 11.01 3.55
C THR A 252 -15.83 12.27 4.30
N LEU A 253 -17.01 12.28 4.92
CA LEU A 253 -17.51 13.42 5.70
C LEU A 253 -16.65 13.67 6.94
N ILE A 254 -16.33 12.63 7.71
CA ILE A 254 -15.45 12.74 8.88
C ILE A 254 -14.07 13.25 8.47
N GLY A 255 -13.47 12.69 7.43
CA GLY A 255 -12.17 13.13 6.91
C GLY A 255 -12.19 14.61 6.49
N THR A 256 -13.26 15.04 5.82
CA THR A 256 -13.44 16.45 5.41
C THR A 256 -13.57 17.38 6.62
N LEU A 257 -14.33 16.98 7.65
CA LEU A 257 -14.48 17.77 8.88
C LEU A 257 -13.15 17.86 9.66
N LEU A 258 -12.38 16.77 9.71
CA LEU A 258 -11.08 16.75 10.38
C LEU A 258 -10.08 17.72 9.75
N VAL A 259 -10.19 18.03 8.45
CA VAL A 259 -9.34 19.05 7.81
C VAL A 259 -9.51 20.43 8.46
N ILE A 260 -10.72 20.79 8.91
CA ILE A 260 -10.97 22.05 9.61
C ILE A 260 -10.15 22.10 10.91
N TRP A 261 -10.12 20.99 11.65
CA TRP A 261 -9.37 20.89 12.88
C TRP A 261 -7.86 20.85 12.65
N PHE A 262 -7.39 20.10 11.65
CA PHE A 262 -5.96 20.03 11.30
C PHE A 262 -5.40 21.37 10.81
N ASN A 263 -6.20 22.17 10.08
CA ASN A 263 -5.79 23.50 9.62
C ASN A 263 -5.55 24.49 10.77
N GLN A 264 -6.09 24.22 11.97
CA GLN A 264 -5.88 25.06 13.15
C GLN A 264 -4.65 24.64 13.98
N GLN A 265 -4.03 23.50 13.66
CA GLN A 265 -2.90 22.98 14.44
C GLN A 265 -1.60 23.73 14.14
N GLN A 266 -0.78 23.92 15.18
CA GLN A 266 0.55 24.50 15.05
C GLN A 266 1.57 23.43 14.60
N GLY A 267 2.28 23.70 13.51
CA GLY A 267 3.30 22.81 12.93
C GLY A 267 2.96 22.37 11.51
N SER A 268 3.91 21.71 10.82
CA SER A 268 3.63 21.16 9.49
C SER A 268 2.72 19.93 9.59
N LEU A 269 1.86 19.73 8.59
CA LEU A 269 1.03 18.52 8.49
C LEU A 269 1.87 17.24 8.58
N MET A 270 3.07 17.26 7.97
CA MET A 270 4.04 16.16 8.07
C MET A 270 4.54 15.91 9.49
N SER A 271 4.77 16.96 10.30
CA SER A 271 5.15 16.79 11.71
C SER A 271 4.05 16.09 12.50
N ILE A 272 2.78 16.44 12.26
CA ILE A 272 1.64 15.80 12.92
C ILE A 272 1.49 14.35 12.47
N HIS A 273 1.64 14.10 11.16
CA HIS A 273 1.63 12.76 10.58
C HIS A 273 2.71 11.86 11.19
N TYR A 274 3.96 12.32 11.22
CA TYR A 274 5.08 11.57 11.80
C TYR A 274 4.89 11.33 13.31
N LYS A 275 4.34 12.28 14.06
CA LYS A 275 4.00 12.04 15.47
C LYS A 275 3.00 10.90 15.62
N GLY A 276 1.93 10.87 14.82
CA GLY A 276 0.94 9.79 14.87
C GLY A 276 1.54 8.42 14.57
N ILE A 277 2.32 8.33 13.47
CA ILE A 277 3.00 7.10 13.07
C ILE A 277 3.98 6.65 14.16
N MET A 278 4.91 7.51 14.58
CA MET A 278 6.02 7.12 15.45
C MET A 278 5.63 6.85 16.90
N ILE A 279 4.39 7.13 17.28
CA ILE A 279 3.89 6.93 18.66
C ILE A 279 2.97 5.70 18.76
N ILE A 280 2.03 5.54 17.83
CA ILE A 280 0.96 4.53 17.97
C ILE A 280 1.30 3.24 17.21
N ILE A 281 1.79 3.37 15.99
CA ILE A 281 2.03 2.24 15.08
C ILE A 281 3.07 1.22 15.59
N PRO A 282 4.20 1.63 16.22
CA PRO A 282 5.22 0.71 16.74
C PRO A 282 4.68 -0.44 17.59
N ALA A 283 3.73 -0.16 18.48
CA ALA A 283 3.17 -1.17 19.37
C ALA A 283 2.30 -2.19 18.63
N ILE A 284 1.51 -1.72 17.66
CA ILE A 284 0.66 -2.59 16.83
C ILE A 284 1.54 -3.47 15.95
N VAL A 285 2.51 -2.87 15.26
CA VAL A 285 3.47 -3.55 14.38
C VAL A 285 4.22 -4.65 15.13
N THR A 286 4.76 -4.34 16.31
CA THR A 286 5.51 -5.31 17.11
C THR A 286 4.63 -6.48 17.52
N THR A 287 3.39 -6.20 17.91
CA THR A 287 2.43 -7.22 18.33
C THR A 287 2.06 -8.14 17.16
N ILE A 288 1.79 -7.58 15.97
CA ILE A 288 1.52 -8.35 14.75
C ILE A 288 2.74 -9.20 14.37
N PHE A 289 3.94 -8.62 14.42
CA PHE A 289 5.18 -9.33 14.10
C PHE A 289 5.42 -10.51 15.05
N LEU A 290 5.29 -10.32 16.36
CA LEU A 290 5.39 -11.41 17.32
C LEU A 290 4.29 -12.45 17.11
N GLY A 291 3.05 -12.05 16.83
CA GLY A 291 1.96 -12.99 16.55
C GLY A 291 2.19 -13.85 15.30
N ALA A 292 2.72 -13.26 14.22
CA ALA A 292 2.94 -13.97 12.97
C ALA A 292 4.13 -14.96 13.03
N PHE A 293 5.19 -14.61 13.77
CA PHE A 293 6.46 -15.36 13.81
C PHE A 293 6.69 -16.15 15.10
N TRP A 294 5.85 -16.01 16.14
CA TRP A 294 6.02 -16.71 17.41
C TRP A 294 4.75 -17.46 17.82
N ARG A 295 4.70 -18.76 17.52
CA ARG A 295 3.56 -19.66 17.84
C ARG A 295 3.09 -19.63 19.30
N LYS A 296 3.98 -19.32 20.25
CA LYS A 296 3.65 -19.28 21.69
C LYS A 296 3.13 -17.93 22.15
N PHE A 297 3.09 -16.92 21.28
CA PHE A 297 2.61 -15.58 21.61
C PHE A 297 1.09 -15.62 21.82
N THR A 298 0.65 -15.24 23.02
CA THR A 298 -0.75 -15.43 23.42
C THR A 298 -1.61 -14.21 23.09
N PRO A 299 -2.94 -14.37 22.89
CA PRO A 299 -3.83 -13.22 22.69
C PRO A 299 -3.80 -12.22 23.86
N ILE A 300 -3.62 -12.70 25.09
CA ILE A 300 -3.48 -11.84 26.27
C ILE A 300 -2.19 -11.05 26.19
N ALA A 301 -1.06 -11.70 25.86
CA ALA A 301 0.21 -11.03 25.68
C ALA A 301 0.12 -9.96 24.59
N ALA A 302 -0.55 -10.25 23.47
CA ALA A 302 -0.78 -9.31 22.38
C ALA A 302 -1.57 -8.07 22.84
N CYS A 303 -2.70 -8.25 23.52
CA CYS A 303 -3.51 -7.14 24.01
C CYS A 303 -2.76 -6.29 25.04
N VAL A 304 -2.12 -6.94 26.02
CA VAL A 304 -1.38 -6.25 27.10
C VAL A 304 -0.18 -5.49 26.54
N SER A 305 0.61 -6.11 25.66
CA SER A 305 1.76 -5.45 25.04
C SER A 305 1.34 -4.26 24.21
N MET A 306 0.30 -4.41 23.38
CA MET A 306 -0.16 -3.34 22.51
C MET A 306 -0.70 -2.14 23.31
N ILE A 307 -1.51 -2.38 24.35
CA ILE A 307 -2.08 -1.30 25.18
C ILE A 307 -1.00 -0.63 26.01
N LEU A 308 -0.26 -1.39 26.81
CA LEU A 308 0.75 -0.81 27.71
C LEU A 308 1.92 -0.21 26.93
N GLY A 309 2.36 -0.87 25.85
CA GLY A 309 3.41 -0.37 24.96
C GLY A 309 3.01 0.96 24.30
N SER A 310 1.77 1.08 23.83
CA SER A 310 1.24 2.34 23.31
C SER A 310 1.21 3.43 24.37
N ILE A 311 0.67 3.14 25.57
CA ILE A 311 0.60 4.10 26.68
C ILE A 311 2.00 4.59 27.05
N ILE A 312 2.97 3.68 27.24
CA ILE A 312 4.34 4.04 27.61
C ILE A 312 5.02 4.86 26.50
N THR A 313 4.78 4.52 25.23
CA THR A 313 5.31 5.31 24.10
C THR A 313 4.71 6.71 24.06
N VAL A 314 3.40 6.83 24.26
CA VAL A 314 2.69 8.12 24.35
C VAL A 314 3.21 8.95 25.52
N LEU A 315 3.51 8.34 26.68
CA LEU A 315 4.08 9.04 27.84
C LEU A 315 5.42 9.75 27.53
N THR A 316 6.21 9.28 26.57
CA THR A 316 7.46 9.93 26.14
C THR A 316 7.25 11.29 25.45
N VAL A 317 6.00 11.65 25.12
CA VAL A 317 5.67 12.99 24.62
C VAL A 317 5.77 14.02 25.75
N TRP A 318 5.29 13.67 26.95
CA TRP A 318 5.34 14.54 28.13
C TRP A 318 6.60 14.33 28.98
N TYR A 319 7.20 13.13 28.92
CA TYR A 319 8.42 12.80 29.63
C TYR A 319 9.52 12.30 28.65
N PRO A 320 10.10 13.18 27.81
CA PRO A 320 11.11 12.79 26.84
C PRO A 320 12.37 12.17 27.47
N SER A 321 12.66 12.48 28.74
CA SER A 321 13.85 11.98 29.44
C SER A 321 13.89 10.45 29.61
N VAL A 322 12.75 9.78 29.50
CA VAL A 322 12.65 8.31 29.57
C VAL A 322 13.47 7.63 28.47
N ILE A 323 13.64 8.29 27.32
CA ILE A 323 14.35 7.73 26.16
C ILE A 323 15.77 8.28 25.99
N ASP A 324 16.23 9.16 26.87
CA ASP A 324 17.58 9.75 26.81
C ASP A 324 18.69 8.67 26.86
N GLY A 325 18.47 7.59 27.61
CA GLY A 325 19.42 6.47 27.71
C GLY A 325 19.60 5.69 26.40
N LEU A 326 18.69 5.85 25.42
CA LEU A 326 18.79 5.29 24.08
C LEU A 326 19.23 6.31 23.03
N ALA A 327 19.34 7.59 23.41
CA ALA A 327 19.70 8.68 22.51
C ALA A 327 21.07 8.43 21.86
N TRP A 328 22.06 7.92 22.61
CA TRP A 328 23.40 7.59 22.07
C TRP A 328 23.38 6.69 20.82
N PHE A 329 22.32 5.89 20.63
CA PHE A 329 22.21 4.91 19.54
C PHE A 329 21.53 5.46 18.27
N VAL A 330 20.64 6.47 18.38
CA VAL A 330 19.84 6.95 17.24
C VAL A 330 19.90 8.49 17.07
N SER A 331 20.24 9.28 18.09
CA SER A 331 20.39 10.75 18.00
C SER A 331 21.11 11.33 19.24
N GLY A 332 22.20 12.08 19.05
CA GLY A 332 22.84 12.82 20.15
C GLY A 332 21.89 13.80 20.87
N PRO A 333 22.16 14.19 22.13
CA PRO A 333 21.22 14.84 23.05
C PRO A 333 20.92 16.33 22.76
N GLU A 334 20.95 16.77 21.50
CA GLU A 334 20.68 18.17 21.18
C GLU A 334 19.21 18.39 20.77
N ASN A 335 18.52 19.25 21.53
CA ASN A 335 17.19 19.83 21.28
C ASN A 335 15.94 19.01 21.62
N GLY A 336 16.04 17.82 22.23
CA GLY A 336 14.88 17.11 22.84
C GLY A 336 13.79 16.63 21.87
N VAL A 337 14.05 16.62 20.56
CA VAL A 337 13.10 16.17 19.52
C VAL A 337 13.40 14.74 19.09
N TYR A 338 12.93 13.77 19.86
CA TYR A 338 13.17 12.34 19.65
C TYR A 338 12.14 11.64 18.75
N ILE A 339 11.79 12.22 17.59
CA ILE A 339 10.64 11.72 16.80
C ILE A 339 10.84 10.24 16.40
N TYR A 340 11.98 9.89 15.82
CA TYR A 340 12.23 8.52 15.34
C TYR A 340 12.65 7.54 16.44
N LEU A 341 13.27 8.03 17.51
CA LEU A 341 13.65 7.20 18.66
C LEU A 341 12.42 6.63 19.39
N ARG A 342 11.29 7.35 19.35
CA ARG A 342 10.01 6.85 19.89
C ARG A 342 9.52 5.59 19.20
N ALA A 343 9.78 5.43 17.91
CA ALA A 343 9.41 4.20 17.21
C ALA A 343 10.25 3.01 17.67
N LEU A 344 11.57 3.16 17.74
CA LEU A 344 12.45 2.11 18.25
C LEU A 344 12.13 1.76 19.71
N PHE A 345 11.99 2.77 20.56
CA PHE A 345 11.61 2.58 21.96
C PHE A 345 10.25 1.90 22.10
N GLY A 346 9.24 2.36 21.35
CA GLY A 346 7.91 1.79 21.38
C GLY A 346 7.86 0.34 20.92
N MET A 347 8.63 -0.02 19.87
CA MET A 347 8.79 -1.41 19.46
C MET A 347 9.47 -2.24 20.56
N GLY A 348 10.57 -1.74 21.13
CA GLY A 348 11.32 -2.44 22.17
C GLY A 348 10.50 -2.68 23.44
N VAL A 349 9.84 -1.65 23.96
CA VAL A 349 8.98 -1.75 25.16
C VAL A 349 7.82 -2.71 24.91
N THR A 350 7.17 -2.61 23.75
CA THR A 350 6.06 -3.51 23.40
C THR A 350 6.55 -4.96 23.33
N ALA A 351 7.69 -5.21 22.70
CA ALA A 351 8.28 -6.55 22.60
C ALA A 351 8.58 -7.12 23.98
N VAL A 352 9.22 -6.34 24.86
CA VAL A 352 9.54 -6.77 26.23
C VAL A 352 8.26 -7.11 27.00
N ILE A 353 7.25 -6.24 26.98
CA ILE A 353 5.98 -6.51 27.68
C ILE A 353 5.30 -7.75 27.12
N GLY A 354 5.28 -7.92 25.80
CA GLY A 354 4.70 -9.09 25.14
C GLY A 354 5.43 -10.38 25.51
N ILE A 355 6.77 -10.38 25.50
CA ILE A 355 7.58 -11.54 25.87
C ILE A 355 7.36 -11.91 27.34
N VAL A 356 7.44 -10.92 28.24
CA VAL A 356 7.23 -11.13 29.67
C VAL A 356 5.83 -11.68 29.94
N THR A 357 4.79 -11.06 29.37
CA THR A 357 3.39 -11.52 29.55
C THR A 357 3.19 -12.92 28.98
N SER A 358 3.90 -13.28 27.90
CA SER A 358 3.84 -14.63 27.31
C SER A 358 4.37 -15.72 28.26
N PHE A 359 5.31 -15.40 29.16
CA PHE A 359 5.76 -16.34 30.19
C PHE A 359 4.73 -16.59 31.31
N PHE A 360 3.79 -15.66 31.49
CA PHE A 360 2.73 -15.76 32.52
C PHE A 360 1.37 -16.17 31.94
N THR A 361 1.29 -16.46 30.65
CA THR A 361 0.04 -16.82 29.96
C THR A 361 0.18 -18.17 29.27
N GLN A 362 -0.93 -18.89 29.12
CA GLN A 362 -0.92 -20.20 28.47
C GLN A 362 -1.06 -20.06 26.95
N PRO A 363 -0.13 -20.61 26.15
CA PRO A 363 -0.26 -20.69 24.71
C PRO A 363 -1.52 -21.43 24.27
N LYS A 364 -2.08 -21.02 23.12
CA LYS A 364 -3.18 -21.74 22.47
C LYS A 364 -2.69 -23.10 21.95
N LYS A 365 -3.62 -24.02 21.72
CA LYS A 365 -3.31 -25.32 21.11
C LYS A 365 -2.93 -25.10 19.65
N ASP A 366 -2.08 -25.97 19.11
CA ASP A 366 -1.63 -25.89 17.71
C ASP A 366 -2.81 -25.89 16.73
N GLU A 367 -3.88 -26.63 17.03
CA GLU A 367 -5.12 -26.69 16.25
C GLU A 367 -5.83 -25.33 16.11
N ASP A 368 -5.75 -24.48 17.15
CA ASP A 368 -6.40 -23.16 17.18
C ASP A 368 -5.61 -22.10 16.41
N ILE A 369 -4.35 -22.37 16.06
CA ILE A 369 -3.43 -21.42 15.42
C ILE A 369 -3.03 -21.80 14.00
N VAL A 370 -3.62 -22.87 13.45
CA VAL A 370 -3.37 -23.29 12.07
C VAL A 370 -3.76 -22.19 11.10
N GLY A 371 -2.79 -21.71 10.32
CA GLY A 371 -2.95 -20.62 9.35
C GLY A 371 -2.86 -19.22 9.89
N LEU A 372 -2.64 -19.06 11.20
CA LEU A 372 -2.43 -17.76 11.83
C LEU A 372 -0.94 -17.41 11.97
N THR A 373 -0.06 -18.41 11.86
CA THR A 373 1.41 -18.24 11.96
C THR A 373 2.11 -18.72 10.70
N ILE A 374 3.26 -18.11 10.38
CA ILE A 374 4.00 -18.41 9.14
C ILE A 374 4.37 -19.89 9.01
N ASP A 375 4.71 -20.51 10.13
CA ASP A 375 5.11 -21.91 10.14
C ASP A 375 3.93 -22.88 9.89
N THR A 376 2.68 -22.40 9.90
CA THR A 376 1.46 -23.22 9.71
C THR A 376 0.81 -23.02 8.34
N LEU A 377 1.47 -22.29 7.43
CA LEU A 377 0.94 -21.96 6.11
C LEU A 377 0.74 -23.21 5.23
N ASN A 378 1.58 -24.23 5.38
CA ASN A 378 1.46 -25.47 4.62
C ASN A 378 0.20 -26.26 5.00
N GLU A 379 -0.12 -26.29 6.29
CA GLU A 379 -1.29 -26.90 6.88
C GLU A 379 -2.56 -26.17 6.42
N SER A 380 -2.53 -24.85 6.32
CA SER A 380 -3.64 -24.08 5.73
C SER A 380 -3.89 -24.42 4.27
N MET A 381 -2.85 -24.60 3.47
CA MET A 381 -3.01 -25.03 2.08
C MET A 381 -3.64 -26.42 1.99
N LYS A 382 -3.26 -27.34 2.88
CA LYS A 382 -3.88 -28.68 2.99
C LYS A 382 -5.36 -28.60 3.34
N ILE A 383 -5.72 -27.78 4.32
CA ILE A 383 -7.11 -27.57 4.74
C ILE A 383 -7.92 -26.94 3.61
N TYR A 384 -7.38 -25.90 2.96
CA TYR A 384 -8.04 -25.21 1.85
C TYR A 384 -8.33 -26.14 0.67
N LYS A 385 -7.36 -26.99 0.29
CA LYS A 385 -7.54 -28.01 -0.75
C LYS A 385 -8.48 -29.14 -0.32
N GLY A 386 -8.38 -29.56 0.94
CA GLY A 386 -8.94 -30.81 1.47
C GLY A 386 -8.04 -32.03 1.26
N GLY A 387 -6.73 -31.83 1.05
CA GLY A 387 -5.75 -32.88 0.78
C GLY A 387 -4.33 -32.34 0.56
N GLU A 388 -3.37 -33.21 0.20
CA GLU A 388 -1.99 -32.78 -0.06
C GLU A 388 -1.90 -31.90 -1.33
N PRO A 389 -1.29 -30.70 -1.23
CA PRO A 389 -1.04 -29.84 -2.38
C PRO A 389 -0.12 -30.52 -3.42
N ASN A 390 -0.48 -30.38 -4.69
CA ASN A 390 0.25 -30.85 -5.85
C ASN A 390 1.05 -29.69 -6.47
N PHE A 391 2.31 -29.59 -6.05
CA PHE A 391 3.23 -28.53 -6.48
C PHE A 391 3.85 -28.74 -7.88
N GLU A 392 3.46 -29.77 -8.65
CA GLU A 392 4.01 -29.95 -10.00
C GLU A 392 3.62 -28.81 -10.93
N VAL A 393 4.57 -28.04 -11.45
CA VAL A 393 4.23 -26.91 -12.32
C VAL A 393 3.74 -27.38 -13.69
N GLY A 394 2.48 -27.08 -14.01
CA GLY A 394 1.85 -27.33 -15.31
C GLY A 394 1.86 -26.12 -16.25
N GLU A 395 1.32 -26.31 -17.44
CA GLU A 395 1.12 -25.26 -18.44
C GLU A 395 -0.22 -24.56 -18.25
N LYS A 396 -0.23 -23.23 -18.34
CA LYS A 396 -1.46 -22.42 -18.40
C LYS A 396 -2.17 -22.64 -19.73
N ILE A 397 -3.44 -23.05 -19.70
CA ILE A 397 -4.26 -23.20 -20.90
C ILE A 397 -5.08 -21.94 -21.08
N LYS A 398 -5.08 -21.39 -22.30
CA LYS A 398 -5.72 -20.11 -22.61
C LYS A 398 -6.94 -20.27 -23.49
N SER A 399 -7.87 -19.33 -23.38
CA SER A 399 -9.00 -19.17 -24.31
C SER A 399 -9.91 -20.41 -24.43
N MET A 400 -10.19 -21.08 -23.31
CA MET A 400 -11.13 -22.20 -23.26
C MET A 400 -12.58 -21.70 -23.31
N LYS A 401 -13.43 -22.39 -24.06
CA LYS A 401 -14.87 -22.12 -24.15
C LYS A 401 -15.58 -22.68 -22.92
N ILE A 402 -16.49 -21.89 -22.36
CA ILE A 402 -17.32 -22.34 -21.24
C ILE A 402 -18.49 -23.17 -21.81
N ALA A 403 -18.61 -24.40 -21.34
CA ALA A 403 -19.80 -25.23 -21.48
C ALA A 403 -20.51 -25.30 -20.13
N ILE A 404 -21.84 -25.25 -20.13
CA ILE A 404 -22.65 -25.23 -18.89
C ILE A 404 -23.31 -26.57 -18.66
N ASP A 405 -23.09 -27.13 -17.47
CA ASP A 405 -23.83 -28.28 -16.95
C ASP A 405 -24.27 -28.00 -15.50
N ASN A 406 -25.57 -27.81 -15.32
CA ASN A 406 -26.17 -27.51 -14.03
C ASN A 406 -26.25 -28.71 -13.08
N GLN A 407 -25.82 -29.90 -13.51
CA GLN A 407 -25.65 -31.06 -12.62
C GLN A 407 -24.33 -30.99 -11.84
N LEU A 408 -23.38 -30.17 -12.28
CA LEU A 408 -22.13 -29.96 -11.55
C LEU A 408 -22.38 -29.21 -10.24
N ALA A 409 -21.60 -29.59 -9.22
CA ALA A 409 -21.57 -28.88 -7.96
C ALA A 409 -20.96 -27.47 -8.14
N LEU A 410 -21.28 -26.58 -7.20
CA LEU A 410 -20.61 -25.29 -7.08
C LEU A 410 -19.09 -25.50 -6.88
N ASP A 411 -18.28 -24.57 -7.37
CA ASP A 411 -16.81 -24.62 -7.34
C ASP A 411 -16.17 -25.85 -7.98
N VAL A 412 -16.87 -26.53 -8.88
CA VAL A 412 -16.36 -27.70 -9.60
C VAL A 412 -16.35 -27.45 -11.10
N ILE A 413 -15.20 -27.72 -11.72
CA ILE A 413 -15.05 -27.73 -13.16
C ILE A 413 -14.60 -29.11 -13.65
N GLN A 414 -14.94 -29.41 -14.90
CA GLN A 414 -14.39 -30.56 -15.59
C GLN A 414 -13.57 -30.13 -16.81
N LEU A 415 -12.48 -30.87 -17.03
CA LEU A 415 -11.52 -30.64 -18.11
C LEU A 415 -11.25 -31.96 -18.85
N SER A 416 -10.84 -31.86 -20.12
CA SER A 416 -10.43 -33.05 -20.89
C SER A 416 -9.18 -33.71 -20.28
N PRO A 417 -8.93 -35.01 -20.53
CA PRO A 417 -7.73 -35.69 -20.06
C PRO A 417 -6.44 -35.00 -20.52
N HIS A 418 -6.42 -34.50 -21.76
CA HIS A 418 -5.27 -33.81 -22.32
C HIS A 418 -5.05 -32.45 -21.64
N SER A 419 -6.12 -31.70 -21.34
CA SER A 419 -6.03 -30.44 -20.58
C SER A 419 -5.53 -30.68 -19.14
N MET A 420 -6.05 -31.69 -18.45
CA MET A 420 -5.56 -32.09 -17.11
C MET A 420 -4.08 -32.46 -17.14
N GLN A 421 -3.62 -33.19 -18.17
CA GLN A 421 -2.22 -33.55 -18.33
C GLN A 421 -1.32 -32.34 -18.56
N ARG A 422 -1.73 -31.38 -19.42
CA ARG A 422 -0.98 -30.13 -19.64
C ARG A 422 -0.85 -29.31 -18.37
N LEU A 423 -1.92 -29.20 -17.61
CA LEU A 423 -1.94 -28.53 -16.30
C LEU A 423 -1.18 -29.31 -15.21
N LYS A 424 -0.78 -30.56 -15.48
CA LYS A 424 -0.29 -31.52 -14.48
C LYS A 424 -1.21 -31.58 -13.25
N ALA A 425 -2.50 -31.50 -13.51
CA ALA A 425 -3.54 -31.54 -12.49
C ALA A 425 -4.04 -32.98 -12.30
N LYS A 426 -4.43 -33.28 -11.07
CA LYS A 426 -5.12 -34.51 -10.66
C LYS A 426 -6.54 -34.15 -10.22
N ASP A 427 -7.41 -35.15 -10.17
CA ASP A 427 -8.77 -34.95 -9.67
C ASP A 427 -8.76 -34.35 -8.25
N GLY A 428 -9.48 -33.24 -8.08
CA GLY A 428 -9.55 -32.49 -6.83
C GLY A 428 -8.42 -31.47 -6.63
N ASP A 429 -7.50 -31.30 -7.58
CA ASP A 429 -6.56 -30.19 -7.56
C ASP A 429 -7.29 -28.85 -7.75
N MET A 430 -6.76 -27.80 -7.12
CA MET A 430 -7.30 -26.45 -7.19
C MET A 430 -6.79 -25.76 -8.45
N ILE A 431 -7.73 -25.31 -9.27
CA ILE A 431 -7.48 -24.54 -10.48
C ILE A 431 -8.02 -23.14 -10.29
N TYR A 432 -7.24 -22.17 -10.74
CA TYR A 432 -7.68 -20.81 -10.94
C TYR A 432 -8.21 -20.70 -12.37
N PHE A 433 -9.46 -20.28 -12.54
CA PHE A 433 -9.97 -19.90 -13.86
C PHE A 433 -10.35 -18.43 -13.89
N ALA A 434 -10.03 -17.76 -15.00
CA ALA A 434 -10.24 -16.32 -15.17
C ALA A 434 -10.66 -15.97 -16.58
N ASP A 435 -11.28 -14.81 -16.74
CA ASP A 435 -11.56 -14.25 -18.07
C ASP A 435 -10.25 -14.12 -18.87
N SER A 436 -10.27 -14.51 -20.16
CA SER A 436 -9.06 -14.48 -21.01
C SER A 436 -8.49 -13.07 -21.23
N ARG A 437 -9.27 -12.02 -20.95
CA ARG A 437 -8.81 -10.64 -21.07
C ARG A 437 -7.87 -10.30 -19.92
N TRP A 438 -6.58 -10.25 -20.25
CA TRP A 438 -5.50 -10.02 -19.30
C TRP A 438 -5.69 -8.82 -18.36
N TYR A 439 -6.36 -7.75 -18.82
CA TYR A 439 -6.56 -6.52 -18.03
C TYR A 439 -7.65 -6.64 -16.95
N LEU A 440 -8.43 -7.72 -16.94
CA LEU A 440 -9.41 -7.98 -15.88
C LEU A 440 -8.80 -8.73 -14.69
N GLY A 441 -7.63 -9.34 -14.87
CA GLY A 441 -6.87 -9.97 -13.78
C GLY A 441 -7.72 -10.93 -12.94
N GLY A 442 -7.76 -10.68 -11.62
CA GLY A 442 -8.56 -11.41 -10.63
C GLY A 442 -9.96 -10.85 -10.37
N LEU A 443 -10.42 -9.88 -11.16
CA LEU A 443 -11.74 -9.27 -10.95
C LEU A 443 -12.91 -10.12 -11.50
N ARG A 444 -12.60 -11.07 -12.38
CA ARG A 444 -13.54 -12.04 -12.96
C ARG A 444 -12.86 -13.39 -13.00
N SER A 445 -12.92 -14.08 -11.88
CA SER A 445 -12.19 -15.31 -11.65
C SER A 445 -12.64 -16.00 -10.39
N GLU A 446 -12.33 -17.28 -10.29
CA GLU A 446 -12.66 -18.09 -9.12
C GLU A 446 -11.68 -19.27 -8.96
N HIS A 447 -11.59 -19.77 -7.73
CA HIS A 447 -10.83 -20.95 -7.37
C HIS A 447 -11.77 -22.15 -7.35
N VAL A 448 -11.50 -23.14 -8.20
CA VAL A 448 -12.38 -24.29 -8.42
C VAL A 448 -11.60 -25.60 -8.34
N LYS A 449 -12.30 -26.68 -8.03
CA LYS A 449 -11.75 -28.04 -8.07
C LYS A 449 -11.92 -28.62 -9.47
N ALA A 450 -10.84 -29.16 -10.01
CA ALA A 450 -10.85 -29.76 -11.33
C ALA A 450 -10.97 -31.28 -11.29
N TYR A 451 -11.78 -31.81 -12.20
CA TYR A 451 -11.95 -33.25 -12.40
C TYR A 451 -11.86 -33.58 -13.89
N VAL A 452 -11.38 -34.78 -14.20
CA VAL A 452 -11.32 -35.24 -15.59
C VAL A 452 -12.71 -35.62 -16.12
N ASN A 453 -13.02 -35.18 -17.35
CA ASN A 453 -14.15 -35.68 -18.13
C ASN A 453 -13.66 -36.22 -19.48
N GLN A 454 -13.81 -37.52 -19.67
CA GLN A 454 -13.35 -38.26 -20.85
C GLN A 454 -14.03 -37.84 -22.16
N GLN A 455 -15.21 -37.20 -22.09
CA GLN A 455 -16.02 -36.83 -23.25
C GLN A 455 -15.86 -35.36 -23.65
N LEU A 456 -15.14 -34.56 -22.85
CA LEU A 456 -14.98 -33.13 -23.06
C LEU A 456 -13.88 -32.85 -24.10
N LYS A 457 -14.09 -31.83 -24.94
CA LYS A 457 -13.06 -31.38 -25.88
C LYS A 457 -11.96 -30.62 -25.17
N ASP A 458 -10.78 -30.60 -25.78
CA ASP A 458 -9.59 -29.93 -25.23
C ASP A 458 -9.72 -28.41 -25.13
N ASP A 459 -10.61 -27.80 -25.92
CA ASP A 459 -10.89 -26.36 -25.92
C ASP A 459 -12.09 -25.96 -25.05
N GLU A 460 -12.68 -26.88 -24.29
CA GLU A 460 -13.89 -26.66 -23.48
C GLU A 460 -13.61 -26.87 -21.99
N VAL A 461 -14.20 -26.02 -21.15
CA VAL A 461 -14.29 -26.21 -19.69
C VAL A 461 -15.76 -26.32 -19.32
N LEU A 462 -16.13 -27.39 -18.61
CA LEU A 462 -17.49 -27.61 -18.16
C LEU A 462 -17.66 -27.11 -16.72
N MET A 463 -18.66 -26.27 -16.46
CA MET A 463 -18.97 -25.74 -15.13
C MET A 463 -20.47 -25.53 -14.93
N SER A 464 -20.91 -25.34 -13.70
CA SER A 464 -22.30 -24.96 -13.42
C SER A 464 -22.56 -23.48 -13.75
N GLU A 465 -23.81 -23.11 -14.02
CA GLU A 465 -24.19 -21.71 -14.20
C GLU A 465 -23.89 -20.88 -12.94
N LYS A 466 -24.06 -21.48 -11.75
CA LYS A 466 -23.76 -20.82 -10.47
C LYS A 466 -22.28 -20.49 -10.31
N THR A 467 -21.39 -21.43 -10.64
CA THR A 467 -19.94 -21.20 -10.66
C THR A 467 -19.58 -20.07 -11.63
N ARG A 468 -20.21 -20.03 -12.81
CA ARG A 468 -20.02 -18.93 -13.77
C ARG A 468 -20.43 -17.57 -13.20
N GLU A 469 -21.58 -17.52 -12.52
CA GLU A 469 -22.14 -16.31 -11.91
C GLU A 469 -21.30 -15.82 -10.72
N GLU A 470 -20.84 -16.71 -9.83
CA GLU A 470 -19.99 -16.38 -8.68
C GLU A 470 -18.61 -15.87 -9.12
N ALA A 471 -18.04 -16.44 -10.18
CA ALA A 471 -16.85 -15.93 -10.84
C ALA A 471 -17.07 -14.61 -11.62
N TYR A 472 -18.30 -14.08 -11.65
CA TYR A 472 -18.72 -12.92 -12.43
C TYR A 472 -18.29 -13.03 -13.91
N MET A 473 -18.45 -14.19 -14.54
CA MET A 473 -18.07 -14.35 -15.95
C MET A 473 -19.11 -13.78 -16.91
N LEU A 474 -18.66 -13.27 -18.06
CA LEU A 474 -19.56 -12.80 -19.11
C LEU A 474 -19.92 -13.93 -20.07
N GLU A 475 -21.16 -13.93 -20.55
CA GLU A 475 -21.62 -14.91 -21.52
C GLU A 475 -20.81 -14.87 -22.83
N GLY A 476 -20.53 -16.06 -23.39
CA GLY A 476 -19.81 -16.19 -24.65
C GLY A 476 -18.34 -15.78 -24.60
N ARG A 477 -17.78 -15.51 -23.41
CA ARG A 477 -16.36 -15.25 -23.23
C ARG A 477 -15.61 -16.54 -22.89
N THR A 478 -14.35 -16.55 -23.27
CA THR A 478 -13.43 -17.64 -22.99
C THR A 478 -12.71 -17.42 -21.66
N VAL A 479 -12.18 -18.49 -21.10
CA VAL A 479 -11.43 -18.46 -19.85
C VAL A 479 -10.05 -19.05 -20.00
N ASP A 480 -9.13 -18.49 -19.24
CA ASP A 480 -7.80 -19.02 -19.01
C ASP A 480 -7.84 -19.88 -17.73
N VAL A 481 -7.26 -21.07 -17.76
CA VAL A 481 -7.13 -21.96 -16.60
C VAL A 481 -5.66 -22.16 -16.24
N GLU A 482 -5.37 -22.08 -14.94
CA GLU A 482 -4.02 -22.19 -14.38
C GLU A 482 -4.09 -23.01 -13.08
N LYS A 483 -3.24 -24.03 -12.94
CA LYS A 483 -3.21 -24.82 -11.71
C LYS A 483 -2.59 -24.00 -10.57
N ILE A 484 -3.22 -24.02 -9.40
CA ILE A 484 -2.69 -23.40 -8.19
C ILE A 484 -1.83 -24.42 -7.43
N PHE A 485 -2.46 -25.52 -6.97
CA PHE A 485 -1.84 -26.68 -6.33
C PHE A 485 -2.86 -27.81 -6.11
#